data_AF-A0A7S0WRX0-F1
#
_entry.id   AF-A0A7S0WRX0-F1
#
_cell.length_a   1.000
_cell.length_b   1.000
_cell.length_c   1.000
_cell.angle_alpha   90.00
_cell.angle_beta   90.00
_cell.angle_gamma   90.00
#
_symmetry.space_group_name_H-M   'P 1'
#
loop_
_entity.id
_entity.type
_entity.pdbx_description
1 polymer ?
#
loop_
_entity_poly.entity_id
_entity_poly.type
_entity_poly.pdbx_seq_one_letter_code
_entity_poly.pdbx_strand_id
1 'polypeptide(L)'
;AIPEQPAMVLMDARRVDVLLALLFAVQSTEVNLAGIVLTGATSIPTWLKRLLDHVNGVSLPVLMVREELEPVIYRLTKLVPTVYPSSLRKIEYAQMVFDEEMSDDFINGLIQAKQEHIMTP
;
A
#
# COMPACT_ATOMS: atom_id res chain seq x y z
N ALA A 1 -17.53 -8.97 -0.74
CA ALA A 1 -16.24 -9.44 -0.20
C ALA A 1 -15.29 -8.28 -0.36
N ILE A 2 -14.69 -7.80 0.73
CA ILE A 2 -13.67 -6.74 0.67
C ILE A 2 -12.53 -7.29 -0.21
N PRO A 3 -12.19 -6.67 -1.35
CA PRO A 3 -10.98 -7.07 -2.06
C PRO A 3 -9.81 -6.83 -1.11
N GLU A 4 -9.01 -7.86 -0.83
CA GLU A 4 -7.84 -7.71 0.04
C GLU A 4 -7.00 -6.53 -0.45
N GLN A 5 -6.78 -5.56 0.43
CA GLN A 5 -6.00 -4.36 0.08
C GLN A 5 -4.61 -4.82 -0.37
N PRO A 6 -4.11 -4.34 -1.52
CA PRO A 6 -2.85 -4.80 -2.05
C PRO A 6 -1.72 -4.39 -1.10
N ALA A 7 -1.00 -5.38 -0.57
CA ALA A 7 0.02 -5.17 0.46
C ALA A 7 1.40 -4.95 -0.16
N MET A 8 2.23 -4.14 0.50
CA MET A 8 3.65 -4.00 0.18
C MET A 8 4.49 -4.77 1.19
N VAL A 9 5.38 -5.65 0.71
CA VAL A 9 6.25 -6.43 1.59
C VAL A 9 7.62 -5.78 1.69
N LEU A 10 8.08 -5.56 2.92
CA LEU A 10 9.46 -5.21 3.24
C LEU A 10 10.19 -6.45 3.76
N MET A 11 11.34 -6.77 3.19
CA MET A 11 12.14 -7.91 3.63
C MET A 11 13.63 -7.72 3.36
N ASP A 12 14.46 -8.44 4.13
CA ASP A 12 15.90 -8.54 3.87
C ASP A 12 16.15 -9.31 2.57
N ALA A 13 16.96 -8.73 1.67
CA ALA A 13 17.31 -9.33 0.39
C ALA A 13 18.03 -10.69 0.50
N ARG A 14 18.65 -10.99 1.65
CA ARG A 14 19.31 -12.27 1.93
C ARG A 14 18.31 -13.40 2.24
N ARG A 15 17.07 -13.06 2.59
CA ARG A 15 16.00 -14.02 2.88
C ARG A 15 15.31 -14.52 1.63
N VAL A 16 16.08 -15.10 0.73
CA VAL A 16 15.58 -15.56 -0.58
C VAL A 16 14.49 -16.62 -0.45
N ASP A 17 14.52 -17.41 0.61
CA ASP A 17 13.45 -18.33 1.03
C ASP A 17 12.08 -17.63 1.12
N VAL A 18 12.04 -16.46 1.77
CA VAL A 18 10.82 -15.67 1.93
C VAL A 18 10.35 -15.11 0.58
N LEU A 19 11.28 -14.63 -0.25
CA LEU A 19 10.94 -14.09 -1.56
C LEU A 19 10.33 -15.17 -2.47
N LEU A 20 10.88 -16.38 -2.47
CA LEU A 20 10.33 -17.48 -3.24
C LEU A 20 8.92 -17.87 -2.75
N ALA A 21 8.74 -17.98 -1.43
CA ALA A 21 7.42 -18.26 -0.85
C ALA A 21 6.38 -17.20 -1.25
N LEU A 22 6.75 -15.91 -1.22
CA LEU A 22 5.88 -14.81 -1.65
C LEU A 22 5.52 -14.91 -3.13
N LEU A 23 6.48 -15.22 -4.00
CA LEU A 23 6.21 -15.35 -5.43
C LEU A 23 5.25 -16.52 -5.73
N PHE A 24 5.39 -17.64 -5.00
CA PHE A 24 4.43 -18.75 -5.10
C PHE A 24 3.03 -18.34 -4.59
N ALA A 25 2.94 -17.63 -3.48
CA ALA A 25 1.67 -17.16 -2.91
C ALA A 25 0.94 -16.16 -3.83
N VAL A 26 1.68 -15.31 -4.55
CA VAL A 26 1.09 -14.41 -5.54
C VAL A 26 0.57 -15.19 -6.74
N GLN A 27 1.31 -16.19 -7.22
CA GLN A 27 0.85 -17.04 -8.33
C GLN A 27 -0.39 -17.87 -7.96
N SER A 28 -0.53 -18.30 -6.70
CA SER A 28 -1.72 -19.02 -6.22
C SER A 28 -2.93 -18.12 -5.95
N THR A 29 -2.82 -16.80 -6.19
CA THR A 29 -3.86 -15.79 -5.90
C THR A 29 -4.27 -15.69 -4.43
N GLU A 30 -3.49 -16.28 -3.51
CA GLU A 30 -3.74 -16.24 -2.07
C GLU A 30 -3.34 -14.91 -1.44
N VAL A 31 -2.50 -14.12 -2.12
CA VAL A 31 -2.03 -12.82 -1.62
C VAL A 31 -2.09 -11.79 -2.73
N ASN A 32 -2.73 -10.65 -2.44
CA ASN A 32 -2.70 -9.48 -3.31
C ASN A 32 -1.48 -8.59 -2.97
N LEU A 33 -0.40 -8.65 -3.76
CA LEU A 33 0.79 -7.82 -3.55
C LEU A 33 0.85 -6.62 -4.50
N ALA A 34 1.06 -5.44 -3.92
CA ALA A 34 1.36 -4.19 -4.64
C ALA A 34 2.83 -4.12 -5.10
N GLY A 35 3.74 -4.75 -4.36
CA GLY A 35 5.19 -4.67 -4.60
C GLY A 35 6.04 -5.22 -3.47
N ILE A 36 7.34 -5.33 -3.72
CA ILE A 36 8.35 -5.82 -2.77
C ILE A 36 9.47 -4.80 -2.62
N VAL A 37 9.90 -4.54 -1.38
CA VAL A 37 11.09 -3.75 -1.06
C VAL A 37 12.11 -4.67 -0.40
N LEU A 38 13.26 -4.82 -1.05
CA LEU A 38 14.40 -5.60 -0.58
C LEU A 38 15.39 -4.66 0.13
N THR A 39 15.60 -4.88 1.43
CA THR A 39 16.50 -4.10 2.27
C THR A 39 17.87 -4.76 2.41
N GLY A 40 18.90 -3.99 2.76
CA GLY A 40 20.24 -4.52 3.07
C GLY A 40 21.01 -5.06 1.85
N ALA A 41 20.58 -4.75 0.62
CA ALA A 41 21.27 -5.18 -0.59
C ALA A 41 21.53 -4.05 -1.58
N THR A 42 22.75 -4.05 -2.10
CA THR A 42 23.15 -3.25 -3.26
C THR A 42 22.92 -3.98 -4.58
N SER A 43 22.79 -5.31 -4.52
CA SER A 43 22.51 -6.17 -5.67
C SER A 43 21.89 -7.49 -5.22
N ILE A 44 21.07 -8.08 -6.09
CA ILE A 44 20.58 -9.45 -5.96
C ILE A 44 21.36 -10.40 -6.88
N PRO A 45 21.48 -11.69 -6.52
CA PRO A 45 22.10 -12.69 -7.38
C PRO A 45 21.45 -12.72 -8.77
N THR A 46 22.24 -12.96 -9.83
CA THR A 46 21.77 -12.96 -11.22
C THR A 46 20.63 -13.95 -11.46
N TRP A 47 20.69 -15.11 -10.81
CA TRP A 47 19.63 -16.13 -10.91
C TRP A 47 18.31 -15.61 -10.33
N LEU A 48 18.35 -14.84 -9.25
CA LEU A 48 17.17 -14.27 -8.64
C LEU A 48 16.59 -13.14 -9.49
N LYS A 49 17.45 -12.30 -10.09
CA LYS A 49 17.03 -11.32 -11.07
C LYS A 49 16.31 -11.97 -12.25
N ARG A 50 16.89 -13.03 -12.82
CA ARG A 50 16.24 -13.81 -13.88
C ARG A 50 14.92 -14.39 -13.42
N LEU A 51 14.85 -14.92 -12.20
CA LEU A 51 13.60 -15.46 -11.66
C LEU A 51 12.52 -14.37 -11.62
N LEU A 52 12.82 -13.20 -11.06
CA LEU A 52 11.90 -12.05 -11.01
C LEU A 52 11.48 -11.56 -12.41
N ASP A 53 12.41 -11.53 -13.37
CA ASP A 53 12.12 -11.12 -14.75
C ASP A 53 11.26 -12.15 -15.52
N HIS A 54 11.31 -13.44 -15.13
CA HIS A 54 10.63 -14.55 -15.82
C HIS A 54 9.42 -15.11 -15.06
N VAL A 55 8.99 -14.48 -13.96
CA VAL A 55 7.68 -14.76 -13.35
C VAL A 55 6.60 -14.24 -14.30
N ASN A 56 6.31 -15.03 -15.33
CA ASN A 56 5.30 -14.75 -16.34
C ASN A 56 3.93 -14.50 -15.66
N GLY A 57 3.35 -13.32 -15.92
CA GLY A 57 1.97 -13.01 -15.51
C GLY A 57 1.83 -12.06 -14.31
N VAL A 58 2.90 -11.74 -13.59
CA VAL A 58 2.83 -10.81 -12.44
C VAL A 58 3.82 -9.67 -12.62
N SER A 59 3.31 -8.49 -13.01
CA SER A 59 4.11 -7.25 -13.03
C SER A 59 4.28 -6.72 -11.60
N LEU A 60 5.13 -7.38 -10.80
CA LEU A 60 5.38 -7.00 -9.42
C LEU A 60 6.59 -6.06 -9.34
N PRO A 61 6.42 -4.78 -8.93
CA PRO A 61 7.56 -3.89 -8.76
C PRO A 61 8.43 -4.37 -7.59
N VAL A 62 9.72 -4.52 -7.85
CA VAL A 62 10.74 -4.86 -6.85
C VAL A 62 11.72 -3.70 -6.70
N LEU A 63 11.72 -3.08 -5.52
CA LEU A 63 12.61 -1.98 -5.17
C LEU A 63 13.74 -2.52 -4.30
N MET A 64 14.98 -2.10 -4.56
CA MET A 64 16.13 -2.43 -3.72
C MET A 64 16.61 -1.18 -2.99
N VAL A 65 16.81 -1.30 -1.69
CA VAL A 65 17.23 -0.23 -0.79
C VAL A 65 18.49 -0.72 -0.06
N ARG A 66 19.50 0.15 0.06
CA ARG A 66 20.79 -0.24 0.66
C ARG A 66 20.71 -0.37 2.17
N GLU A 67 19.79 0.38 2.75
CA GLU A 67 19.57 0.46 4.19
C GLU A 67 18.94 -0.82 4.72
N GLU A 68 19.28 -1.13 5.98
CA GLU A 68 18.69 -2.24 6.73
C GLU A 68 17.21 -1.97 7.06
N LEU A 69 16.50 -3.02 7.47
CA LEU A 69 15.04 -3.04 7.60
C LEU A 69 14.49 -1.93 8.53
N GLU A 70 15.07 -1.76 9.72
CA GLU A 70 14.61 -0.79 10.72
C GLU A 70 14.62 0.67 10.23
N PRO A 71 15.73 1.21 9.69
CA PRO A 71 15.76 2.55 9.10
C PRO A 71 14.70 2.77 8.01
N VAL A 72 14.45 1.75 7.17
CA VAL A 72 13.47 1.86 6.09
C VAL A 72 12.06 1.93 6.67
N ILE A 73 11.72 1.05 7.63
CA ILE A 73 10.43 1.08 8.32
C ILE A 73 10.20 2.44 8.97
N TYR A 74 11.18 2.95 9.72
CA TYR A 74 11.07 4.25 10.38
C TYR A 74 10.82 5.42 9.41
N ARG A 75 11.37 5.36 8.19
CA ARG A 75 11.07 6.37 7.17
C ARG A 75 9.69 6.19 6.56
N LEU A 76 9.26 4.95 6.34
CA LEU A 76 7.93 4.65 5.80
C LEU A 76 6.82 5.08 6.76
N THR A 77 7.01 4.93 8.07
CA THR A 77 6.02 5.42 9.06
C THR A 77 5.94 6.94 9.14
N LYS A 78 7.00 7.63 8.68
CA LYS A 78 7.04 9.09 8.59
C LYS A 78 6.59 9.66 7.26
N LEU A 79 6.35 8.80 6.26
CA LEU A 79 5.80 9.23 4.98
C LEU A 79 4.34 9.63 5.20
N VAL A 80 4.10 10.94 5.24
CA VAL A 80 2.75 11.48 5.12
C VAL A 80 2.36 11.30 3.65
N PRO A 81 1.31 10.52 3.33
CA PRO A 81 0.89 10.38 1.95
C PRO A 81 0.38 11.73 1.44
N THR A 82 1.20 12.41 0.64
CA THR A 82 0.78 13.65 -0.01
C THR A 82 -0.28 13.31 -1.06
N VAL A 83 -1.50 13.76 -0.82
CA VAL A 83 -2.57 13.74 -1.82
C VAL A 83 -2.37 14.97 -2.70
N TYR A 84 -1.86 14.76 -3.91
CA TYR A 84 -1.81 15.82 -4.90
C TYR A 84 -3.23 16.03 -5.46
N PRO A 85 -3.74 17.28 -5.54
CA PRO A 85 -5.08 17.58 -6.07
C PRO A 85 -5.30 17.13 -7.52
N SER A 86 -4.25 16.76 -8.24
CA SER A 86 -4.29 16.28 -9.62
C SER A 86 -4.28 14.75 -9.75
N SER A 87 -4.15 14.01 -8.65
CA SER A 87 -4.05 12.55 -8.70
C SER A 87 -5.45 11.92 -8.68
N LEU A 88 -6.03 11.74 -9.87
CA LEU A 88 -7.37 11.14 -10.06
C LEU A 88 -7.55 9.84 -9.25
N ARG A 89 -6.57 8.93 -9.34
CA ARG A 89 -6.62 7.64 -8.63
C ARG A 89 -6.70 7.78 -7.10
N LYS A 90 -6.02 8.78 -6.53
CA LYS A 90 -6.07 9.05 -5.08
C LYS A 90 -7.37 9.77 -4.69
N ILE A 91 -7.92 10.60 -5.57
CA ILE A 91 -9.21 11.27 -5.37
C ILE A 91 -10.33 10.23 -5.36
N GLU A 92 -10.35 9.34 -6.35
CA GLU A 92 -11.31 8.25 -6.46
C GLU A 92 -11.24 7.32 -5.24
N TYR A 93 -10.03 6.95 -4.81
CA TYR A 93 -9.85 6.15 -3.60
C TYR A 93 -10.31 6.90 -2.33
N ALA A 94 -9.99 8.19 -2.20
CA ALA A 94 -10.42 8.98 -1.06
C ALA A 94 -11.95 9.15 -1.02
N GLN A 95 -12.61 9.30 -2.17
CA GLN A 95 -14.06 9.31 -2.29
C GLN A 95 -14.67 7.98 -1.86
N MET A 96 -14.13 6.86 -2.38
CA MET A 96 -14.59 5.53 -1.98
C MET A 96 -14.48 5.31 -0.46
N VAL A 97 -13.34 5.65 0.15
CA VAL A 97 -13.15 5.53 1.61
C VAL A 97 -14.08 6.48 2.37
N PHE A 98 -14.32 7.69 1.86
CA PHE A 98 -15.24 8.63 2.48
C PHE A 98 -16.68 8.11 2.45
N ASP A 99 -17.14 7.60 1.30
CA ASP A 99 -18.48 7.07 1.13
C ASP A 99 -18.71 5.78 1.95
N GLU A 100 -17.67 4.98 2.17
CA GLU A 100 -17.73 3.79 3.03
C GLU A 100 -17.82 4.14 4.53
N GLU A 101 -17.11 5.17 4.99
CA GLU A 101 -16.97 5.50 6.41
C GLU A 101 -17.91 6.62 6.89
N MET A 102 -18.45 7.45 5.99
CA MET A 102 -19.46 8.45 6.32
C MET A 102 -20.86 7.93 6.04
N SER A 103 -21.59 7.58 7.10
CA SER A 103 -23.03 7.32 6.97
C SER A 103 -23.81 8.61 6.76
N ASP A 104 -24.89 8.55 5.98
CA ASP A 104 -25.83 9.67 5.81
C ASP A 104 -26.34 10.18 7.16
N ASP A 105 -26.53 9.29 8.13
CA ASP A 105 -26.94 9.64 9.49
C ASP A 105 -25.89 10.49 10.23
N PHE A 106 -24.60 10.20 10.06
CA PHE A 106 -23.52 10.99 10.65
C PHE A 106 -23.46 12.39 10.05
N ILE A 107 -23.58 12.50 8.72
CA ILE A 107 -23.59 13.79 8.03
C ILE A 107 -24.82 14.61 8.43
N ASN A 108 -25.99 13.98 8.45
CA ASN A 108 -27.23 14.64 8.85
C ASN A 108 -27.19 15.11 10.31
N GLY A 109 -26.59 14.32 11.21
CA GLY A 109 -26.36 14.73 12.60
C GLY A 109 -25.45 15.95 12.74
N LEU A 110 -24.38 16.04 11.95
CA LEU A 110 -23.48 17.21 11.93
C LEU A 110 -24.17 18.47 11.38
N ILE A 111 -24.99 18.33 10.34
CA ILE A 111 -25.72 19.45 9.75
C ILE A 111 -26.77 19.99 10.75
N GLN A 112 -27.51 19.10 11.41
CA GLN A 112 -28.50 19.49 12.43
C GLN A 112 -27.85 20.17 13.63
N ALA A 113 -26.75 19.62 14.15
CA ALA A 113 -26.01 20.22 15.27
C ALA A 113 -25.45 21.62 14.95
N LYS A 114 -25.12 21.90 13.68
CA LYS A 114 -24.64 23.21 13.24
C LYS A 114 -25.76 24.25 13.09
N GLN A 115 -27.02 23.83 12.87
CA GLN A 115 -28.14 24.74 12.70
C GLN A 115 -28.76 25.23 14.02
N GLU A 116 -28.55 24.53 15.15
CA GLU A 116 -29.10 24.97 16.44
C GLU A 116 -28.53 26.29 16.98
N HIS A 117 -27.49 26.87 16.33
CA HIS A 117 -26.78 28.04 16.85
C HIS A 117 -26.84 29.34 16.04
N ILE A 118 -27.78 29.49 15.10
CA ILE A 118 -28.04 30.82 14.49
C ILE A 118 -29.43 31.30 14.90
N MET A 119 -29.55 31.81 16.13
CA MET A 119 -30.62 32.74 16.51
C MET A 119 -30.11 34.15 16.25
N THR A 120 -30.43 34.71 15.08
CA THR A 120 -30.26 36.15 14.85
C THR A 120 -31.31 36.93 15.65
N PRO A 121 -30.92 38.02 16.36
CA PRO A 121 -31.83 38.88 17.13
C PRO A 121 -32.83 39.66 16.26
#